data_AF-A0A3B0V1E9-F1
#
_entry.id   AF-A0A3B0V1E9-F1
#
_cell.length_a   1.000
_cell.length_b   1.000
_cell.length_c   1.000
_cell.angle_alpha   90.00
_cell.angle_beta   90.00
_cell.angle_gamma   90.00
#
_symmetry.space_group_name_H-M   'P 1'
#
loop_
_entity.id
_entity.type
_entity.pdbx_description
1 polymer ?
#
loop_
_entity_poly.entity_id
_entity_poly.type
_entity_poly.pdbx_seq_one_letter_code
_entity_poly.pdbx_strand_id
1 'polypeptide(L)' 'EPRRVACLLLASCLAYLWMIYLGVTVKADEKKRCLIDRTDRVDKSLFRLGIDWLNYALNHGLPFDVAFYLPPAFLISSVR' A
#
# COMPACT_ATOMS: atom_id res chain seq x y z
N GLU A 1 19.48 -16.90 19.04
CA GLU A 1 19.99 -15.57 18.66
C GLU A 1 18.88 -14.52 18.60
N PRO A 2 18.53 -13.86 19.72
CA PRO A 2 17.41 -12.91 19.82
C PRO A 2 17.51 -11.72 18.85
N ARG A 3 18.73 -11.35 18.41
CA ARG A 3 18.96 -10.28 17.43
C ARG A 3 18.33 -10.57 16.06
N ARG A 4 18.34 -11.82 15.60
CA ARG A 4 17.76 -12.20 14.30
C ARG A 4 16.24 -12.03 14.31
N VAL A 5 15.60 -12.40 15.41
CA VAL A 5 14.16 -12.26 15.60
C VAL A 5 13.76 -10.79 15.63
N ALA A 6 14.51 -9.94 16.35
CA ALA A 6 14.27 -8.51 16.40
C ALA A 6 14.37 -7.85 15.00
N CYS A 7 15.40 -8.20 14.22
CA CYS A 7 15.53 -7.69 12.85
C CYS A 7 14.39 -8.16 11.93
N LEU A 8 13.97 -9.43 12.05
CA LEU A 8 12.84 -9.94 11.28
C LEU A 8 11.53 -9.23 11.65
N LEU A 9 11.31 -8.95 12.92
CA LEU A 9 10.15 -8.19 13.37
C LEU A 9 10.16 -6.76 12.80
N LEU A 10 11.29 -6.06 12.87
CA LEU A 10 11.44 -4.73 12.28
C LEU A 10 11.19 -4.74 10.77
N ALA A 11 11.76 -5.71 10.06
CA ALA A 11 11.54 -5.88 8.63
C ALA A 11 10.05 -6.12 8.32
N SER A 12 9.37 -6.92 9.14
CA SER A 12 7.95 -7.22 8.99
C SER A 12 7.08 -6.00 9.25
N CYS A 13 7.42 -5.19 10.26
CA CYS A 13 6.75 -3.92 10.54
C CYS A 13 6.93 -2.92 9.40
N LEU A 14 8.14 -2.80 8.84
CA LEU A 14 8.41 -1.94 7.70
C LEU A 14 7.64 -2.42 6.46
N ALA A 15 7.68 -3.71 6.16
CA ALA A 15 6.90 -4.27 5.05
C ALA A 15 5.40 -3.98 5.23
N TYR A 16 4.87 -4.12 6.45
CA TYR A 16 3.48 -3.80 6.75
C TYR A 16 3.15 -2.32 6.49
N LEU A 17 3.96 -1.39 7.01
CA LEU A 17 3.77 0.05 6.77
C LEU A 17 3.85 0.40 5.29
N TRP A 18 4.77 -0.22 4.55
CA TRP A 18 4.89 -0.02 3.12
C TRP A 18 3.66 -0.53 2.35
N MET A 19 3.08 -1.67 2.75
CA MET A 19 1.82 -2.14 2.17
C MET A 19 0.66 -1.17 2.42
N ILE A 20 0.59 -0.58 3.62
CA ILE A 20 -0.41 0.47 3.90
C ILE A 20 -0.17 1.69 3.00
N TYR A 21 1.07 2.14 2.86
CA TYR A 21 1.42 3.24 1.96
C TYR A 21 0.93 2.98 0.52
N LEU A 22 1.26 1.83 -0.06
CA LEU A 22 0.81 1.45 -1.41
C LEU A 22 -0.73 1.46 -1.50
N GLY A 23 -1.41 0.88 -0.49
CA GLY A 23 -2.86 0.90 -0.41
C GLY A 23 -3.46 2.30 -0.41
N VAL A 24 -2.85 3.26 0.29
CA VAL A 24 -3.28 4.66 0.31
C VAL A 24 -3.06 5.31 -1.06
N THR A 25 -1.91 5.06 -1.72
CA THR A 25 -1.66 5.60 -3.06
C THR A 25 -2.67 5.12 -4.09
N VAL A 26 -3.06 3.84 -4.03
CA VAL A 26 -4.09 3.27 -4.92
C VAL A 26 -5.47 3.80 -4.57
N LYS A 27 -5.79 3.95 -3.28
CA LYS A 27 -7.07 4.55 -2.87
C LYS A 27 -7.20 6.01 -3.35
N ALA A 28 -6.10 6.74 -3.39
CA ALA A 28 -6.06 8.13 -3.86
C ALA A 28 -6.03 8.27 -5.39
N ASP A 29 -5.72 7.21 -6.13
CA ASP A 29 -5.59 7.22 -7.59
C ASP A 29 -6.57 6.20 -8.21
N GLU A 30 -7.72 6.71 -8.67
CA GLU A 30 -8.76 5.90 -9.29
C GLU A 30 -8.26 5.12 -10.51
N LYS A 31 -7.25 5.64 -11.25
CA LYS A 31 -6.68 4.93 -12.39
C LYS A 31 -5.95 3.67 -11.92
N LYS A 32 -5.16 3.75 -10.86
CA LYS A 32 -4.50 2.57 -10.26
C LYS A 32 -5.52 1.59 -9.69
N ARG A 33 -6.58 2.11 -9.07
CA ARG A 33 -7.66 1.28 -8.48
C ARG A 33 -8.39 0.46 -9.54
N CYS A 34 -8.74 1.06 -10.67
CA CYS A 34 -9.42 0.38 -11.78
C CYS A 34 -8.61 -0.76 -12.42
N LEU A 35 -7.28 -0.78 -12.24
CA LEU A 35 -6.41 -1.83 -12.77
C LEU A 35 -6.44 -3.11 -11.93
N ILE A 36 -6.78 -3.00 -10.64
CA ILE A 36 -6.70 -4.11 -9.68
C ILE A 36 -8.04 -4.49 -9.06
N ASP A 37 -9.03 -3.60 -9.14
CA ASP A 37 -10.35 -3.83 -8.55
C ASP A 37 -11.46 -3.28 -9.43
N ARG A 38 -12.65 -3.90 -9.36
CA ARG A 38 -13.85 -3.27 -9.88
C ARG A 38 -14.24 -2.14 -8.94
N THR A 39 -14.60 -0.99 -9.50
CA THR A 39 -14.92 0.25 -8.77
C THR A 39 -16.08 0.12 -7.78
N ASP A 40 -16.86 -0.97 -7.86
CA ASP A 40 -18.04 -1.26 -7.04
C ASP A 40 -17.71 -1.86 -5.65
N ARG A 41 -16.49 -2.36 -5.43
CA ARG A 41 -16.06 -2.93 -4.14
C ARG A 41 -15.19 -1.95 -3.35
N VAL A 42 -15.68 -1.52 -2.19
CA VAL A 42 -15.04 -0.51 -1.29
C VAL A 42 -14.64 -1.11 0.06
N ASP A 43 -14.76 -2.43 0.21
CA ASP A 43 -14.60 -3.17 1.47
C ASP A 43 -13.17 -3.68 1.73
N LYS A 44 -12.24 -3.52 0.77
CA LYS A 44 -10.85 -3.96 0.96
C LYS A 44 -10.09 -3.06 1.93
N SER A 45 -9.34 -3.67 2.84
CA SER A 45 -8.39 -2.96 3.70
C SER A 45 -7.26 -2.34 2.85
N LEU A 46 -6.66 -1.25 3.36
CA LEU A 46 -5.51 -0.61 2.70
C LEU A 46 -4.36 -1.60 2.51
N PHE A 47 -4.11 -2.47 3.48
CA PHE A 47 -3.07 -3.51 3.37
C PHE A 47 -3.34 -4.40 2.15
N ARG A 48 -4.59 -4.85 1.97
CA ARG A 48 -4.95 -5.71 0.85
C ARG A 48 -4.84 -4.99 -0.49
N LEU A 49 -5.27 -3.73 -0.56
CA LEU A 49 -5.09 -2.89 -1.75
C LEU A 49 -3.61 -2.73 -2.11
N GLY A 50 -2.72 -2.55 -1.12
CA GLY A 50 -1.29 -2.47 -1.35
C GLY A 50 -0.69 -3.74 -1.92
N ILE A 51 -1.10 -4.91 -1.40
CA ILE A 51 -0.67 -6.22 -1.91
C ILE A 51 -1.21 -6.46 -3.34
N ASP A 52 -2.48 -6.18 -3.59
CA ASP A 52 -3.10 -6.35 -4.91
C ASP A 52 -2.39 -5.46 -5.94
N TRP A 53 -2.05 -4.21 -5.57
CA TRP A 53 -1.28 -3.30 -6.41
C TRP A 53 0.15 -3.79 -6.68
N LEU A 54 0.87 -4.22 -5.64
CA LEU A 54 2.23 -4.73 -5.80
C LEU A 54 2.26 -5.94 -6.74
N ASN A 55 1.34 -6.89 -6.56
CA ASN A 55 1.22 -8.05 -7.44
C ASN A 55 0.92 -7.63 -8.89
N TYR A 56 0.00 -6.69 -9.09
CA TYR A 56 -0.32 -6.18 -10.42
C TYR A 56 0.90 -5.52 -11.07
N ALA A 57 1.59 -4.65 -10.35
CA ALA A 57 2.77 -3.94 -10.85
C ALA A 57 3.90 -4.91 -11.24
N LEU A 58 4.19 -5.91 -10.39
CA LEU A 58 5.20 -6.92 -10.68
C LEU A 58 4.85 -7.76 -11.92
N ASN A 59 3.59 -8.18 -12.05
CA ASN A 59 3.13 -8.98 -13.19
C ASN A 59 3.18 -8.21 -14.52
N HIS A 60 3.11 -6.88 -14.50
CA HIS A 60 3.10 -6.02 -15.68
C HIS A 60 4.40 -5.23 -15.88
N GLY A 61 5.42 -5.46 -15.03
CA GLY A 61 6.68 -4.72 -15.08
C GLY A 61 6.53 -3.21 -14.84
N LEU A 62 5.51 -2.81 -14.09
CA LEU A 62 5.24 -1.40 -13.79
C LEU A 62 6.11 -0.91 -12.63
N PRO A 63 6.51 0.37 -12.65
CA PRO A 63 7.17 0.98 -11.50
C PRO A 63 6.20 1.09 -10.32
N PHE A 64 6.73 0.98 -9.11
CA PHE A 64 6.01 1.21 -7.87
C PHE A 64 6.90 1.98 -6.89
N ASP A 65 6.25 2.76 -6.02
CA ASP A 65 6.95 3.65 -5.11
C ASP A 65 7.33 2.93 -3.80
N VAL A 66 8.57 3.13 -3.36
CA VAL A 66 9.05 2.67 -2.05
C VAL A 66 9.19 3.88 -1.14
N ALA A 67 8.13 4.15 -0.38
CA ALA A 67 8.13 5.25 0.58
C ALA A 67 7.25 4.95 1.80
N PHE A 68 7.43 5.78 2.84
CA PHE A 68 6.76 5.64 4.14
C PHE A 68 6.06 6.93 4.58
N TYR A 69 5.87 7.90 3.68
CA TYR A 69 5.16 9.14 3.98
C TYR A 69 3.71 9.06 3.51
N LEU A 70 2.79 9.75 4.19
CA LEU A 70 1.41 9.84 3.73
C LEU A 70 1.31 10.75 2.49
N PRO A 71 0.63 10.32 1.42
CA PRO A 71 0.36 11.21 0.28
C PRO A 71 -0.40 12.46 0.74
N PRO A 72 -0.05 13.66 0.23
CA PRO A 72 -0.69 14.93 0.63
C PRO A 72 -2.22 14.92 0.53
N ALA A 73 -2.77 14.18 -0.45
CA ALA A 73 -4.21 14.03 -0.67
C ALA A 73 -4.95 13.49 0.57
N PHE A 74 -4.29 12.72 1.43
CA PHE A 74 -4.88 12.15 2.65
C PHE A 74 -4.77 13.07 3.88
N LEU A 75 -3.85 14.03 3.86
CA LEU A 75 -3.68 15.01 4.94
C LEU A 75 -4.82 16.05 4.96
N ILE A 76 -5.40 16.34 3.79
CA ILE A 76 -6.46 17.35 3.64
C ILE A 76 -7.86 16.76 3.94
N SER A 77 -8.05 15.46 3.77
CA SER A 77 -9.36 14.78 4.01
C SER A 77 -9.61 14.38 5.46
N SER A 78 -8.62 14.52 6.35
CA SER A 78 -8.69 14.06 7.76
C SER A 78 -9.32 15.08 8.72
N VAL A 79 -9.63 16.30 8.27
CA VAL A 79 -10.28 17.35 9.09
C VAL A 79 -11.63 17.69 8.45
N ARG A 80 -12.62 16.83 8.65
CA ARG A 80 -14.02 17.21 8.58
C ARG A 80 -14.85 16.31 9.49
#